data_AF-A0A6M5YTD7-F1
#
_entry.id   AF-A0A6M5YTD7-F1
#
_cell.length_a   1.000
_cell.length_b   1.000
_cell.length_c   1.000
_cell.angle_alpha   90.00
_cell.angle_beta   90.00
_cell.angle_gamma   90.00
#
_symmetry.space_group_name_H-M   'P 1'
#
loop_
_entity.id
_entity.type
_entity.pdbx_description
1 polymer ?
#
loop_
_entity_poly.entity_id
_entity_poly.type
_entity_poly.pdbx_seq_one_letter_code
_entity_poly.pdbx_strand_id
1 'polypeptide(L)'
;MQEALTRVLGVYGSRPRPFHDFTHFANTVTKTAVNWLRDQRRQARGLTSAFDEEPIAFVADPRPDVVVRALAQLETSDRLLITEGVINGLSLDELAERFLTPDERSANARRLCVRRRLHEAIARLRALYAATDTE
;
A
#
# COMPACT_ATOMS: atom_id res chain seq x y z
N MET A 1 -17.87 2.72 17.01
CA MET A 1 -16.96 3.83 17.41
C MET A 1 -16.05 3.40 18.56
N GLN A 2 -16.61 2.83 19.63
CA GLN A 2 -15.85 2.30 20.77
C GLN A 2 -14.91 1.14 20.38
N GLU A 3 -15.36 0.16 19.58
CA GLU A 3 -14.49 -0.91 19.05
C GLU A 3 -13.36 -0.41 18.13
N ALA A 4 -13.63 0.62 17.32
CA ALA A 4 -12.62 1.22 16.45
C ALA A 4 -11.51 1.91 17.25
N LEU A 5 -11.88 2.59 18.34
CA LEU A 5 -10.94 3.18 19.30
C LEU A 5 -10.10 2.10 20.00
N THR A 6 -10.72 1.01 20.46
CA THR A 6 -10.00 -0.11 21.07
C THR A 6 -8.99 -0.75 20.12
N ARG A 7 -9.34 -0.87 18.83
CA ARG A 7 -8.44 -1.44 17.81
C ARG A 7 -7.25 -0.52 17.49
N VAL A 8 -7.47 0.80 17.41
CA VAL A 8 -6.39 1.79 17.29
C VAL A 8 -5.45 1.69 18.50
N LEU A 9 -6.00 1.66 19.71
CA LEU A 9 -5.20 1.56 20.94
C LEU A 9 -4.44 0.24 21.04
N GLY A 10 -4.99 -0.89 20.55
CA GLY A 10 -4.30 -2.18 20.51
C GLY A 10 -3.16 -2.27 19.48
N VAL A 11 -3.35 -1.69 18.28
CA VAL A 11 -2.34 -1.67 17.21
C VAL A 11 -1.18 -0.72 17.53
N TYR A 12 -1.46 0.44 18.15
CA TYR A 12 -0.44 1.42 18.50
C TYR A 12 0.12 1.23 19.92
N GLY A 13 -0.57 0.50 20.81
CA GLY A 13 -0.04 0.12 22.12
C GLY A 13 1.08 -0.91 22.06
N SER A 14 1.18 -1.67 20.97
CA SER A 14 2.20 -2.72 20.75
C SER A 14 3.37 -2.29 19.86
N ARG A 15 3.31 -1.11 19.23
CA ARG A 15 4.39 -0.51 18.43
C ARG A 15 4.47 0.99 18.71
N PRO A 16 5.43 1.47 19.51
CA PRO A 16 5.51 2.87 19.88
C PRO A 16 6.12 3.66 18.72
N ARG A 17 5.31 4.01 17.72
CA ARG A 17 5.56 5.27 17.01
C ARG A 17 4.81 6.33 17.80
N PRO A 18 5.49 7.22 18.55
CA PRO A 18 4.80 8.25 19.31
C PRO A 18 4.01 9.12 18.35
N PHE A 19 2.76 9.42 18.70
CA PHE A 19 2.01 10.45 17.98
C PHE A 19 2.78 11.77 18.14
N HIS A 20 3.14 12.41 17.02
CA HIS A 20 3.91 13.66 17.03
C HIS A 20 3.24 14.80 17.81
N ASP A 21 1.91 14.92 17.74
CA ASP A 21 1.11 15.88 18.50
C ASP A 21 -0.36 15.43 18.61
N PHE A 22 -1.19 16.17 19.36
CA PHE A 22 -2.62 15.87 19.54
C PHE A 22 -3.40 15.92 18.22
N THR A 23 -2.99 16.77 17.28
CA THR A 23 -3.61 16.88 15.96
C THR A 23 -3.36 15.63 15.14
N HIS A 24 -2.14 15.09 15.16
CA HIS A 24 -1.75 13.83 14.54
C HIS A 24 -2.51 12.64 15.15
N PHE A 25 -2.67 12.63 16.48
CA PHE A 25 -3.52 11.64 17.17
C PHE A 25 -4.99 11.74 16.72
N ALA A 26 -5.60 12.94 16.78
CA ALA A 26 -6.99 13.16 16.40
C ALA A 26 -7.26 12.80 14.94
N ASN A 27 -6.34 13.16 14.03
CA ASN A 27 -6.40 12.80 12.62
C ASN A 27 -6.31 11.28 12.42
N THR A 28 -5.45 10.59 13.16
CA THR A 28 -5.27 9.13 13.06
C THR A 28 -6.50 8.38 13.56
N VAL A 29 -7.05 8.80 14.70
CA VAL A 29 -8.28 8.23 15.26
C VAL A 29 -9.47 8.48 14.32
N THR A 30 -9.63 9.71 13.83
CA THR A 30 -10.72 10.08 12.92
C THR A 30 -10.64 9.29 11.61
N LYS A 31 -9.44 9.21 11.01
CA LYS A 31 -9.22 8.44 9.78
C LYS A 31 -9.54 6.96 9.97
N THR A 32 -9.10 6.35 11.08
CA THR A 32 -9.40 4.95 11.37
C THR A 32 -10.90 4.71 11.59
N ALA A 33 -11.59 5.60 12.30
CA ALA A 33 -13.02 5.50 12.53
C ALA A 33 -13.83 5.61 11.23
N VAL A 34 -13.48 6.57 10.36
CA VAL A 34 -14.11 6.74 9.04
C VAL A 34 -13.87 5.51 8.16
N ASN A 35 -12.67 4.95 8.17
CA ASN A 35 -12.35 3.76 7.38
C ASN A 35 -13.13 2.53 7.88
N TRP A 36 -13.21 2.33 9.20
CA TRP A 36 -14.01 1.25 9.78
C TRP A 36 -15.49 1.35 9.41
N LEU A 37 -16.08 2.56 9.50
CA LEU A 37 -17.48 2.78 9.10
C LEU A 37 -17.72 2.50 7.61
N ARG A 38 -16.76 2.86 6.76
CA ARG A 38 -16.80 2.56 5.32
C ARG A 38 -16.76 1.05 5.07
N ASP A 39 -15.89 0.33 5.78
CA ASP A 39 -15.78 -1.12 5.64
C ASP A 39 -17.03 -1.85 6.14
N GLN A 40 -17.60 -1.45 7.28
CA GLN A 40 -18.87 -2.01 7.76
C GLN A 40 -20.00 -1.82 6.72
N ARG A 41 -20.09 -0.64 6.10
CA ARG A 41 -21.06 -0.38 5.03
C ARG A 41 -20.80 -1.19 3.76
N ARG A 42 -19.55 -1.53 3.46
CA ARG A 42 -19.16 -2.37 2.33
C ARG A 42 -19.51 -3.83 2.59
N GLN A 43 -19.16 -4.36 3.75
CA GLN A 43 -19.51 -5.71 4.19
C GLN A 43 -21.03 -5.94 4.19
N ALA A 44 -21.81 -4.97 4.68
CA ALA A 44 -23.28 -5.01 4.62
C ALA A 44 -23.85 -5.07 3.19
N ARG A 45 -23.06 -4.72 2.17
CA ARG A 45 -23.42 -4.77 0.74
C ARG A 45 -22.78 -5.96 0.02
N GLY A 46 -22.16 -6.90 0.75
CA GLY A 46 -21.43 -8.03 0.15
C GLY A 46 -20.15 -7.61 -0.59
N LEU A 47 -19.64 -6.40 -0.34
CA LEU A 47 -18.40 -5.90 -0.92
C LEU A 47 -17.24 -6.17 0.04
N THR A 48 -16.11 -6.64 -0.48
CA THR A 48 -14.85 -6.80 0.26
C THR A 48 -14.36 -5.49 0.87
N SER A 49 -13.57 -5.55 1.96
CA SER A 49 -13.07 -4.34 2.63
C SER A 49 -12.32 -3.46 1.62
N ALA A 50 -12.40 -2.13 1.77
CA ALA A 50 -11.60 -1.23 0.94
C ALA A 50 -10.10 -1.30 1.29
N PHE A 51 -9.77 -1.98 2.40
CA PHE A 51 -8.46 -2.08 3.02
C PHE A 51 -8.07 -3.53 3.31
N ASP A 52 -8.55 -4.51 2.53
CA ASP A 52 -7.87 -5.82 2.40
C ASP A 52 -6.50 -5.66 1.68
N GLU A 53 -5.74 -4.61 2.03
CA GLU A 53 -4.30 -4.70 2.08
C GLU A 53 -4.03 -5.48 3.37
N GLU A 54 -3.96 -6.81 3.27
CA GLU A 54 -3.29 -7.61 4.28
C GLU A 54 -2.00 -6.87 4.66
N PRO A 55 -1.68 -6.71 5.96
CA PRO A 55 -0.37 -6.21 6.33
C PRO A 55 0.63 -7.04 5.54
N ILE A 56 1.41 -6.40 4.67
CA ILE A 56 2.42 -7.10 3.88
C ILE A 56 3.41 -7.65 4.91
N ALA A 57 3.16 -8.90 5.32
CA ALA A 57 4.16 -9.67 6.00
C ALA A 57 5.29 -9.75 4.99
N PHE A 58 6.46 -9.20 5.35
CA PHE A 58 7.68 -9.43 4.60
C PHE A 58 8.03 -10.91 4.76
N VAL A 59 7.31 -11.75 4.03
CA VAL A 59 7.68 -13.14 3.81
C VAL A 59 8.90 -13.03 2.92
N ALA A 60 10.09 -13.23 3.49
CA ALA A 60 11.30 -13.37 2.71
C ALA A 60 11.02 -14.48 1.70
N ASP A 61 10.97 -14.13 0.41
CA ASP A 61 10.68 -15.10 -0.64
C ASP A 61 11.77 -16.16 -0.57
N PRO A 62 11.42 -17.45 -0.45
CA PRO A 62 12.40 -18.52 -0.37
C PRO A 62 13.27 -18.64 -1.63
N ARG A 63 12.92 -17.96 -2.74
CA ARG A 63 13.62 -18.03 -4.04
C ARG A 63 13.91 -16.64 -4.61
N PRO A 64 14.91 -15.93 -4.06
CA PRO A 64 15.25 -14.57 -4.49
C PRO A 64 15.72 -14.50 -5.96
N ASP A 65 16.28 -15.56 -6.51
CA ASP A 65 16.73 -15.63 -7.90
C ASP A 65 15.56 -15.60 -8.91
N VAL A 66 14.44 -16.27 -8.60
CA VAL A 66 13.21 -16.25 -9.42
C VAL A 66 12.61 -14.84 -9.42
N VAL A 67 12.59 -14.17 -8.26
CA VAL A 67 12.12 -12.78 -8.15
C VAL A 67 12.99 -11.84 -8.99
N VAL A 68 14.32 -11.99 -8.96
CA VAL A 68 15.24 -11.17 -9.77
C VAL A 68 15.02 -11.42 -11.27
N ARG A 69 14.83 -12.67 -11.70
CA ARG A 69 14.50 -13.00 -13.10
C ARG A 69 13.16 -12.39 -13.53
N ALA A 70 12.14 -12.46 -12.69
CA ALA A 70 10.82 -11.87 -12.95
C ALA A 70 10.88 -10.32 -12.98
N LEU A 71 11.64 -9.70 -12.08
CA LEU A 71 11.89 -8.25 -12.07
C LEU A 71 12.63 -7.79 -13.33
N ALA A 72 13.56 -8.59 -13.84
CA ALA A 72 14.30 -8.28 -15.06
C ALA A 72 13.41 -8.27 -16.32
N GLN A 73 12.30 -9.01 -16.30
CA GLN A 73 11.32 -9.09 -17.39
C GLN A 73 10.28 -7.95 -17.37
N LEU A 74 10.18 -7.18 -16.28
CA LEU A 74 9.32 -6.00 -16.23
C LEU A 74 9.86 -4.86 -17.09
N GLU A 75 8.94 -4.03 -17.58
CA GLU A 75 9.30 -2.74 -18.16
C GLU A 75 10.08 -1.87 -17.15
N THR A 76 11.04 -1.11 -17.65
CA THR A 76 11.94 -0.27 -16.82
C THR A 76 11.17 0.65 -15.89
N SER A 77 10.06 1.25 -16.35
CA SER A 77 9.20 2.12 -15.54
C SER A 77 8.62 1.39 -14.34
N ASP A 78 8.08 0.18 -14.54
CA ASP A 78 7.45 -0.61 -13.49
C ASP A 78 8.49 -1.15 -12.51
N ARG A 79 9.63 -1.61 -13.02
CA ARG A 79 10.75 -2.05 -12.18
C ARG A 79 11.24 -0.94 -11.27
N LEU A 80 11.41 0.28 -11.80
CA LEU A 80 11.80 1.44 -11.01
C LEU A 80 10.72 1.83 -10.00
N LEU A 81 9.46 1.82 -10.39
CA LEU A 81 8.35 2.15 -9.49
C LEU A 81 8.27 1.18 -8.30
N ILE A 82 8.43 -0.12 -8.55
CA ILE A 82 8.48 -1.15 -7.50
C ILE A 82 9.72 -0.98 -6.63
N THR A 83 10.89 -0.76 -7.23
CA THR A 83 12.15 -0.59 -6.48
C THR A 83 12.04 0.59 -5.53
N GLU A 84 11.62 1.75 -6.03
CA GLU A 84 11.53 2.97 -5.22
C GLU A 84 10.43 2.86 -4.15
N GLY A 85 9.26 2.29 -4.48
CA GLY A 85 8.15 2.21 -3.53
C GLY A 85 8.29 1.09 -2.49
N VAL A 86 8.78 -0.09 -2.89
CA VAL A 86 8.78 -1.30 -2.05
C VAL A 86 10.14 -1.55 -1.42
N ILE A 87 11.24 -1.36 -2.17
CA ILE A 87 12.61 -1.61 -1.68
C ILE A 87 13.13 -0.38 -0.93
N ASN A 88 13.05 0.81 -1.54
CA ASN A 88 13.55 2.04 -0.93
C ASN A 88 12.54 2.72 0.01
N GLY A 89 11.27 2.28 -0.01
CA GLY A 89 10.23 2.73 0.91
C GLY A 89 9.72 4.15 0.67
N LEU A 90 9.79 4.67 -0.56
CA LEU A 90 9.24 5.99 -0.88
C LEU A 90 7.73 6.05 -0.64
N SER A 91 7.27 7.17 -0.13
CA SER A 91 5.85 7.45 0.05
C SER A 91 5.14 7.65 -1.29
N LEU A 92 3.81 7.51 -1.30
CA LEU A 92 3.01 7.75 -2.51
C LEU A 92 3.11 9.19 -3.02
N ASP A 93 3.46 10.16 -2.16
CA ASP A 93 3.70 11.53 -2.57
C ASP A 93 5.02 11.66 -3.33
N GLU A 94 6.11 11.13 -2.78
CA GLU A 94 7.43 11.14 -3.43
C GLU A 94 7.42 10.35 -4.74
N LEU A 95 6.71 9.23 -4.78
CA LEU A 95 6.48 8.47 -6.02
C LEU A 95 5.66 9.29 -7.03
N ALA A 96 4.62 9.99 -6.58
CA ALA A 96 3.81 10.82 -7.47
C ALA A 96 4.58 12.03 -8.02
N GLU A 97 5.53 12.58 -7.27
CA GLU A 97 6.42 13.64 -7.74
C GLU A 97 7.43 13.12 -8.77
N ARG A 98 7.94 11.90 -8.58
CA ARG A 98 8.98 11.32 -9.42
C ARG A 98 8.45 10.66 -10.71
N PHE A 99 7.28 10.04 -10.65
CA PHE A 99 6.76 9.19 -11.74
C PHE A 99 5.53 9.76 -12.47
N LEU A 100 4.93 10.84 -11.97
CA LEU A 100 3.84 11.53 -12.66
C LEU A 100 4.31 12.90 -13.13
N THR A 101 3.91 13.25 -14.34
CA THR A 101 4.05 14.62 -14.84
C THR A 101 3.24 15.57 -13.95
N PRO A 102 3.77 16.77 -13.64
CA PRO A 102 2.97 17.81 -13.01
C PRO A 102 1.72 18.09 -13.83
N ASP A 103 0.57 18.13 -13.17
CA ASP A 103 -0.72 18.46 -13.77
C ASP A 103 -1.66 19.09 -12.74
N GLU A 104 -2.88 19.41 -13.19
CA GLU A 104 -3.89 20.09 -12.38
C GLU A 104 -4.60 19.14 -11.38
N ARG A 105 -4.21 17.86 -11.27
CA ARG A 105 -4.85 16.94 -10.33
C ARG A 105 -4.48 17.31 -8.90
N SER A 106 -5.46 17.14 -8.00
CA SER A 106 -5.21 17.28 -6.57
C SER A 106 -4.17 16.25 -6.07
N ALA A 107 -3.46 16.58 -4.99
CA ALA A 107 -2.46 15.69 -4.38
C ALA A 107 -3.01 14.28 -4.11
N ASN A 108 -4.25 14.18 -3.62
CA ASN A 108 -4.89 12.89 -3.37
C ASN A 108 -5.16 12.10 -4.67
N ALA A 109 -5.58 12.77 -5.74
CA ALA A 109 -5.79 12.13 -7.04
C ALA A 109 -4.46 11.61 -7.64
N ARG A 110 -3.36 12.35 -7.44
CA ARG A 110 -2.01 11.93 -7.84
C ARG A 110 -1.55 10.69 -7.05
N ARG A 111 -1.70 10.69 -5.71
CA ARG A 111 -1.43 9.50 -4.87
C ARG A 111 -2.21 8.27 -5.33
N LEU A 112 -3.51 8.44 -5.61
CA LEU A 112 -4.37 7.37 -6.11
C LEU A 112 -3.91 6.82 -7.46
N CYS A 113 -3.47 7.70 -8.36
CA CYS A 113 -2.93 7.31 -9.66
C CYS A 113 -1.66 6.49 -9.51
N VAL A 114 -0.69 6.96 -8.71
CA VAL A 114 0.57 6.24 -8.51
C VAL A 114 0.35 4.90 -7.79
N ARG A 115 -0.57 4.86 -6.82
CA ARG A 115 -0.95 3.61 -6.14
C ARG A 115 -1.53 2.57 -7.09
N ARG A 116 -2.40 2.99 -8.02
CA ARG A 116 -2.95 2.09 -9.05
C ARG A 116 -1.84 1.54 -9.96
N ARG A 117 -0.96 2.41 -10.46
CA ARG A 117 0.20 1.98 -11.27
C ARG A 117 1.10 0.99 -10.50
N LEU A 118 1.36 1.25 -9.22
CA LEU A 118 2.16 0.35 -8.38
C LEU A 118 1.48 -1.01 -8.21
N HIS A 119 0.17 -1.06 -7.96
CA HIS A 119 -0.58 -2.32 -7.87
C HIS A 119 -0.56 -3.10 -9.18
N GLU A 120 -0.73 -2.44 -10.32
CA GLU A 120 -0.66 -3.07 -11.64
C GLU A 120 0.74 -3.64 -11.93
N ALA A 121 1.80 -2.88 -11.59
CA ALA A 121 3.17 -3.33 -11.73
C ALA A 121 3.46 -4.56 -10.85
N ILE A 122 3.00 -4.57 -9.59
CA ILE A 122 3.12 -5.72 -8.68
C ILE A 122 2.32 -6.92 -9.22
N ALA A 123 1.13 -6.70 -9.77
CA ALA A 123 0.34 -7.78 -10.36
C ALA A 123 1.06 -8.42 -11.57
N ARG A 124 1.68 -7.60 -12.44
CA ARG A 124 2.54 -8.09 -13.53
C ARG A 124 3.74 -8.88 -13.00
N LEU A 125 4.41 -8.38 -11.97
CA LEU A 125 5.52 -9.09 -11.33
C LEU A 125 5.09 -10.46 -10.81
N ARG A 126 3.94 -10.55 -10.15
CA ARG A 126 3.39 -11.83 -9.64
C ARG A 126 3.09 -12.81 -10.76
N ALA A 127 2.54 -12.34 -11.88
CA ALA A 127 2.30 -13.18 -13.05
C ALA A 127 3.60 -13.72 -13.66
N LEU A 128 4.62 -12.87 -13.79
CA LEU A 128 5.95 -13.27 -14.27
C LEU A 128 6.65 -14.24 -13.32
N TYR A 129 6.55 -14.00 -12.01
CA TYR A 129 7.08 -14.91 -10.99
C TYR A 129 6.43 -16.29 -11.11
N ALA A 130 5.10 -16.36 -11.22
CA ALA A 130 4.39 -17.63 -11.37
C ALA A 130 4.76 -18.37 -12.66
N ALA A 131 5.00 -17.65 -13.76
CA ALA A 131 5.45 -18.25 -15.02
C ALA A 131 6.91 -18.74 -14.97
N THR A 132 7.77 -18.02 -14.28
CA THR A 132 9.20 -18.38 -14.10
C THR A 132 9.37 -19.56 -13.13
N ASP A 133 8.36 -19.84 -12.30
CA ASP A 133 8.33 -20.97 -11.37
C ASP A 133 7.99 -22.32 -12.04
N THR A 134 7.40 -22.28 -13.24
CA THR A 134 6.99 -23.47 -13.98
C THR A 134 8.03 -23.98 -14.98
N GLU A 135 9.16 -23.29 -15.13
CA GLU A 135 10.33 -23.69 -15.96
C GLU A 135 11.40 -24.42 -15.13
#